data_AF-A0A7Y2D592-F1
#
_entry.id   AF-A0A7Y2D592-F1
#
_cell.length_a   1.000
_cell.length_b   1.000
_cell.length_c   1.000
_cell.angle_alpha   90.00
_cell.angle_beta   90.00
_cell.angle_gamma   90.00
#
_symmetry.space_group_name_H-M   'P 1'
#
loop_
_entity.id
_entity.type
_entity.pdbx_description
1 polymer ?
#
loop_
_entity_poly.entity_id
_entity_poly.type
_entity_poly.pdbx_seq_one_letter_code
_entity_poly.pdbx_strand_id
1 'polypeptide(L)'
;MSDSPLNETNLIATLEQSLRQTRNAQHRLLVRLREVESESERLRQEIEALDNSAEQTEAAIHSLLATIRSGNQPRLGIKNLSIDEDYEIPAEVDRMTRSNNHLQKDLRAREPVYREPTRKENRLPFAETGRTVPPVSQNIEPISQRFVDRTITQACTLLLRESGKALHVNELYNFLVAGGFEFKGNNPTISIAVSLNRNRRFRKVAPGTFDLVMRDASQAAS
;
A
#
# COMPACT_ATOMS: atom_id res chain seq x y z
N MET A 1 21.16 -39.75 61.66
CA MET A 1 21.11 -38.28 61.53
C MET A 1 22.37 -37.83 60.83
N SER A 2 22.27 -37.57 59.52
CA SER A 2 23.31 -36.93 58.71
C SER A 2 22.68 -36.57 57.37
N ASP A 3 21.69 -35.67 57.42
CA ASP A 3 21.18 -35.00 56.22
C ASP A 3 22.29 -34.09 55.70
N SER A 4 22.61 -34.29 54.42
CA SER A 4 23.90 -33.92 53.84
C SER A 4 23.93 -32.44 53.44
N PRO A 5 24.82 -31.61 54.05
CA PRO A 5 24.97 -30.18 53.71
C PRO A 5 25.39 -29.93 52.25
N LEU A 6 25.84 -30.98 51.55
CA LEU A 6 26.23 -30.96 50.15
C LEU A 6 25.04 -30.71 49.18
N ASN A 7 23.81 -31.09 49.56
CA ASN A 7 22.63 -30.86 48.72
C ASN A 7 22.16 -29.40 48.77
N GLU A 8 22.23 -28.77 49.94
CA GLU A 8 21.89 -27.36 50.11
C GLU A 8 22.88 -26.45 49.37
N THR A 9 24.18 -26.76 49.43
CA THR A 9 25.20 -26.00 48.68
C THR A 9 25.02 -26.10 47.17
N ASN A 10 24.59 -27.25 46.64
CA ASN A 10 24.32 -27.41 45.22
C ASN A 10 23.06 -26.64 44.77
N LEU A 11 22.02 -26.60 45.60
CA LEU A 11 20.82 -25.81 45.32
C LEU A 11 21.12 -24.31 45.33
N ILE A 12 21.88 -23.84 46.31
CA ILE A 12 22.31 -22.44 46.42
C ILE A 12 23.15 -22.06 45.19
N ALA A 13 24.13 -22.89 44.80
CA ALA A 13 24.95 -22.64 43.61
C ALA A 13 24.10 -22.57 42.33
N THR A 14 23.08 -23.43 42.20
CA THR A 14 22.16 -23.44 41.06
C THR A 14 21.31 -22.16 41.01
N LEU A 15 20.80 -21.71 42.16
CA LEU A 15 20.03 -20.47 42.27
C LEU A 15 20.90 -19.23 41.98
N GLU A 16 22.13 -19.20 42.49
CA GLU A 16 23.08 -18.13 42.19
C GLU A 16 23.43 -18.08 40.69
N GLN A 17 23.61 -19.24 40.05
CA GLN A 17 23.84 -19.34 38.62
C GLN A 17 22.62 -18.83 37.83
N SER A 18 21.41 -19.23 38.21
CA SER A 18 20.16 -18.74 37.59
C SER A 18 20.02 -17.23 37.73
N LEU A 19 20.29 -16.67 38.92
CA LEU A 19 20.25 -15.22 39.16
C LEU A 19 21.26 -14.47 38.30
N ARG A 20 22.49 -14.99 38.16
CA ARG A 20 23.50 -14.42 37.27
C ARG A 20 23.05 -14.46 35.81
N GLN A 21 22.48 -15.59 35.37
CA GLN A 21 21.94 -15.72 34.00
C GLN A 21 20.82 -14.71 33.75
N THR A 22 19.89 -14.55 34.68
CA THR A 22 18.79 -13.59 34.58
C THR A 22 19.29 -12.16 34.52
N ARG A 23 20.24 -11.77 35.39
CA ARG A 23 20.86 -10.43 35.35
C ARG A 23 21.60 -10.17 34.04
N ASN A 24 22.33 -11.16 33.53
CA ASN A 24 23.01 -11.05 32.24
C ASN A 24 22.02 -10.92 31.08
N ALA A 25 20.91 -11.65 31.11
CA ALA A 25 19.84 -11.52 30.13
C ALA A 25 19.19 -10.13 30.19
N GLN A 26 18.89 -9.64 31.39
CA GLN A 26 18.35 -8.30 31.62
C GLN A 26 19.27 -7.22 31.06
N HIS A 27 20.57 -7.28 31.36
CA HIS A 27 21.54 -6.33 30.82
C HIS A 27 21.58 -6.33 29.29
N ARG A 28 21.58 -7.52 28.65
CA ARG A 28 21.54 -7.62 27.19
C ARG A 28 20.28 -6.99 26.60
N LEU A 29 19.13 -7.18 27.25
CA LEU A 29 17.87 -6.58 26.80
C LEU A 29 17.87 -5.06 26.98
N LEU A 30 18.41 -4.55 28.09
CA LEU A 30 18.53 -3.10 28.32
C LEU A 30 19.43 -2.41 27.28
N VAL A 31 20.53 -3.05 26.88
CA VAL A 31 21.40 -2.53 25.81
C VAL A 31 20.65 -2.47 24.49
N ARG A 32 19.97 -3.57 24.11
CA ARG A 32 19.15 -3.59 22.88
C ARG A 32 18.02 -2.57 22.88
N LEU A 33 17.37 -2.37 24.03
CA LEU A 33 16.33 -1.36 24.16
C LEU A 33 16.89 0.03 23.85
N ARG A 34 18.06 0.36 24.40
CA ARG A 34 18.72 1.64 24.17
C ARG A 34 19.14 1.83 22.71
N GLU A 35 19.61 0.77 22.06
CA GLU A 35 19.94 0.79 20.62
C GLU A 35 18.69 1.11 19.79
N VAL A 36 17.58 0.40 20.03
CA VAL A 36 16.31 0.64 19.33
C VAL A 36 15.76 2.04 19.61
N GLU A 37 15.85 2.54 20.84
CA GLU A 37 15.45 3.91 21.17
C GLU A 37 16.29 4.93 20.40
N SER A 38 17.61 4.70 20.26
CA SER A 38 18.48 5.58 19.48
C SER A 38 18.19 5.54 17.97
N GLU A 39 17.86 4.37 17.43
CA GLU A 39 17.44 4.23 16.03
C GLU A 39 16.09 4.92 15.79
N SER A 40 15.14 4.80 16.73
CA SER A 40 13.86 5.49 16.65
C SER A 40 14.04 7.01 16.66
N GLU A 41 14.95 7.54 17.47
CA GLU A 41 15.21 8.98 17.52
C GLU A 41 15.83 9.48 16.21
N ARG A 42 16.73 8.69 15.61
CA ARG A 42 17.30 8.99 14.30
C ARG A 42 16.24 9.00 13.19
N LEU A 43 15.34 8.02 13.18
CA LEU A 43 14.24 7.97 12.19
C LEU A 43 13.31 9.17 12.33
N ARG A 44 13.04 9.64 13.56
CA ARG A 44 12.24 10.86 13.77
C ARG A 44 12.91 12.09 13.17
N GLN A 45 14.22 12.24 13.34
CA GLN A 45 14.99 13.34 12.74
C GLN A 45 14.97 13.26 11.20
N GLU A 46 15.04 12.06 10.63
CA GLU A 46 14.95 11.87 9.18
C GLU A 46 13.57 12.24 8.64
N ILE A 47 12.49 11.85 9.32
CA ILE A 47 11.12 12.24 8.96
C ILE A 47 10.97 13.76 9.03
N GLU A 48 11.45 14.40 10.10
CA GLU A 48 11.40 15.87 10.24
C GLU A 48 12.18 16.56 9.10
N ALA A 49 13.33 16.02 8.70
CA ALA A 49 14.08 16.54 7.56
C ALA A 49 13.32 16.39 6.23
N LEU A 50 12.63 15.25 6.03
CA LEU A 50 11.80 15.01 4.85
C LEU A 50 10.57 15.92 4.81
N ASP A 51 9.91 16.15 5.94
CA ASP A 51 8.76 17.07 6.04
C ASP A 51 9.18 18.50 5.69
N ASN A 52 10.31 18.98 6.23
CA ASN A 52 10.86 20.28 5.89
C ASN A 52 11.18 20.40 4.39
N SER A 53 11.73 19.34 3.78
CA SER A 53 12.00 19.31 2.34
C SER A 53 10.71 19.31 1.53
N ALA A 54 9.68 18.57 1.96
CA ALA A 54 8.38 18.52 1.32
C ALA A 54 7.71 19.91 1.35
N GLU A 55 7.68 20.58 2.51
CA GLU A 55 7.16 21.94 2.64
C GLU A 55 7.85 22.94 1.69
N GLN A 56 9.18 22.85 1.56
CA GLN A 56 9.93 23.68 0.61
C GLN A 56 9.54 23.39 -0.85
N THR A 57 9.38 22.12 -1.21
CA THR A 57 8.95 21.75 -2.56
C THR A 57 7.52 22.19 -2.86
N GLU A 58 6.61 22.08 -1.90
CA GLU A 58 5.24 22.59 -2.03
C GLU A 58 5.22 24.10 -2.24
N ALA A 59 5.98 24.85 -1.43
CA ALA A 59 6.12 26.29 -1.59
C ALA A 59 6.72 26.67 -2.96
N ALA A 60 7.73 25.94 -3.43
CA ALA A 60 8.31 26.13 -4.74
C ALA A 60 7.28 25.87 -5.86
N ILE A 61 6.52 24.78 -5.77
CA ILE A 61 5.45 24.45 -6.72
C ILE A 61 4.37 25.54 -6.71
N HIS A 62 3.93 26.00 -5.53
CA HIS A 62 2.97 27.09 -5.42
C HIS A 62 3.48 28.39 -6.05
N SER A 63 4.76 28.70 -5.89
CA SER A 63 5.38 29.89 -6.51
C SER A 63 5.43 29.78 -8.03
N LEU A 64 5.75 28.61 -8.58
CA LEU A 64 5.75 28.35 -10.02
C LEU A 64 4.33 28.43 -10.59
N LEU A 65 3.35 27.80 -9.93
CA LEU A 65 1.95 27.86 -10.33
C LEU A 65 1.39 29.28 -10.26
N ALA A 66 1.73 30.06 -9.24
CA ALA A 66 1.35 31.47 -9.14
C ALA A 66 1.96 32.30 -10.28
N THR A 67 3.23 32.04 -10.61
CA THR A 67 3.91 32.68 -11.74
C THR A 67 3.21 32.36 -13.07
N ILE A 68 2.92 31.08 -13.33
CA ILE A 68 2.21 30.61 -14.53
C ILE A 68 0.78 31.19 -14.60
N ARG A 69 0.05 31.24 -13.47
CA ARG A 69 -1.32 31.75 -13.41
C ARG A 69 -1.42 33.27 -13.56
N SER A 70 -0.39 34.02 -13.17
CA SER A 70 -0.39 35.49 -13.26
C SER A 70 -0.13 36.03 -14.68
N GLY A 71 0.09 35.15 -15.67
CA GLY A 71 0.24 35.54 -17.07
C GLY A 71 1.57 36.23 -17.41
N ASN A 72 2.44 36.49 -16.44
CA ASN A 72 3.81 36.90 -16.69
C ASN A 72 4.65 35.66 -17.00
N GLN A 73 4.91 35.44 -18.29
CA GLN A 73 6.00 34.58 -18.77
C GLN A 73 7.32 35.36 -18.71
N PRO A 74 8.15 35.23 -17.66
CA PRO A 74 9.58 35.45 -17.85
C PRO A 74 10.07 34.28 -18.69
N ARG A 75 10.57 34.59 -19.89
CA ARG A 75 11.37 33.66 -20.70
C ARG A 75 12.65 33.32 -19.94
N LEU A 76 12.56 32.41 -18.97
CA LEU A 76 13.72 31.75 -18.36
C LEU A 76 14.00 30.51 -19.19
N GLY A 77 15.07 30.61 -19.98
CA GLY A 77 15.52 29.58 -20.89
C GLY A 77 15.98 28.32 -20.16
N ILE A 78 15.20 27.26 -20.27
CA ILE A 78 15.72 25.90 -20.26
C ILE A 78 16.04 25.59 -21.73
N LYS A 79 17.26 25.95 -22.16
CA LYS A 79 17.86 25.36 -23.36
C LYS A 79 18.34 23.98 -22.97
N ASN A 80 17.62 22.96 -23.46
CA ASN A 80 18.11 21.68 -23.98
C ASN A 80 17.09 20.56 -23.70
N LEU A 81 16.06 20.49 -24.54
CA LEU A 81 15.58 19.23 -25.14
C LEU A 81 14.72 19.59 -26.37
N SER A 82 15.35 20.28 -27.32
CA SER A 82 14.92 20.24 -28.71
C SER A 82 15.32 18.87 -29.24
N ILE A 83 14.37 17.95 -29.27
CA ILE A 83 14.47 16.76 -30.11
C ILE A 83 14.05 17.24 -31.49
N ASP A 84 15.03 17.33 -32.38
CA ASP A 84 14.85 17.73 -33.77
C ASP A 84 13.79 16.84 -34.44
N GLU A 85 12.79 17.50 -35.04
CA GLU A 85 11.72 16.91 -35.86
C GLU A 85 12.28 16.40 -37.21
N ASP A 86 13.21 15.44 -37.20
CA ASP A 86 13.75 14.83 -38.44
C ASP A 86 13.95 13.30 -38.28
N TYR A 87 13.02 12.62 -37.61
CA TYR A 87 12.98 11.15 -37.65
C TYR A 87 11.83 10.69 -38.56
N GLU A 88 12.16 10.27 -39.79
CA GLU A 88 11.25 9.49 -40.63
C GLU A 88 10.86 8.21 -39.87
N ILE A 89 9.60 8.14 -39.45
CA ILE A 89 9.00 6.95 -38.85
C ILE A 89 8.98 5.85 -39.94
N PRO A 90 9.65 4.69 -39.73
CA PRO A 90 9.55 3.58 -40.67
C PRO A 90 8.08 3.17 -40.87
N ALA A 91 7.65 3.05 -42.13
CA ALA A 91 6.26 2.81 -42.56
C ALA A 91 5.57 1.53 -42.01
N GLU A 92 6.24 0.81 -41.12
CA GLU A 92 5.74 -0.38 -40.44
C GLU A 92 4.95 -0.03 -39.17
N VAL A 93 5.21 1.11 -38.52
CA VAL A 93 4.53 1.51 -37.27
C VAL A 93 3.12 2.08 -37.52
N ASP A 94 2.84 2.65 -38.70
CA ASP A 94 1.52 3.20 -39.05
C ASP A 94 0.49 2.11 -39.50
N ARG A 95 0.94 0.86 -39.73
CA ARG A 95 0.03 -0.24 -40.10
C ARG A 95 -0.62 -0.91 -38.90
N MET A 96 0.02 -0.86 -37.72
CA MET A 96 -0.48 -1.54 -36.52
C MET A 96 -1.63 -0.76 -35.85
N THR A 97 -1.59 0.57 -35.91
CA THR A 97 -2.59 1.48 -35.29
C THR A 97 -3.87 1.65 -36.10
N ARG A 98 -3.88 1.31 -37.40
CA ARG A 98 -5.09 1.38 -38.25
C ARG A 98 -5.98 0.13 -38.18
N SER A 99 -5.48 -0.99 -37.66
CA SER A 99 -6.19 -2.27 -37.69
C SER A 99 -7.18 -2.48 -36.53
N ASN A 100 -7.11 -1.70 -35.45
CA ASN A 100 -8.00 -1.85 -34.28
C ASN A 100 -9.25 -0.95 -34.30
N ASN A 101 -9.35 0.01 -35.23
CA ASN A 101 -10.50 0.92 -35.32
C ASN A 101 -11.58 0.48 -36.32
N HIS A 102 -11.47 -0.71 -36.93
CA HIS A 102 -12.38 -1.16 -38.00
C HIS A 102 -13.36 -2.30 -37.62
N LEU A 103 -13.49 -2.65 -36.34
CA LEU A 103 -14.40 -3.73 -35.90
C LEU A 103 -15.60 -3.27 -35.06
N GLN A 104 -15.88 -1.96 -34.99
CA GLN A 104 -16.99 -1.42 -34.19
C GLN A 104 -17.97 -0.52 -34.98
N LYS A 105 -18.07 -0.68 -36.31
CA LYS A 105 -18.84 0.25 -37.16
C LYS A 105 -19.91 -0.36 -38.08
N ASP A 106 -20.48 -1.54 -37.78
CA ASP A 106 -21.42 -2.20 -38.71
C ASP A 106 -22.75 -2.71 -38.14
N LEU A 107 -23.37 -2.08 -37.12
CA LEU A 107 -24.71 -2.51 -36.65
C LEU A 107 -25.73 -1.41 -36.31
N ARG A 108 -25.62 -0.19 -36.84
CA ARG A 108 -26.69 0.82 -36.66
C ARG A 108 -26.97 1.65 -37.91
N ALA A 109 -27.64 1.04 -38.88
CA ALA A 109 -28.36 1.74 -39.93
C ALA A 109 -29.79 1.22 -40.01
N ARG A 110 -30.69 1.80 -39.21
CA ARG A 110 -32.13 1.88 -39.52
C ARG A 110 -32.81 2.92 -38.61
N GLU A 111 -33.00 4.11 -39.16
CA GLU A 111 -34.02 5.07 -38.67
C GLU A 111 -35.43 4.61 -39.09
N PRO A 112 -36.49 5.04 -38.38
CA PRO A 112 -37.20 6.24 -38.83
C PRO A 112 -37.64 7.22 -37.72
N VAL A 113 -37.34 8.51 -37.95
CA VAL A 113 -38.18 9.72 -37.82
C VAL A 113 -39.28 9.76 -36.73
N TYR A 114 -39.13 10.66 -35.74
CA TYR A 114 -40.17 11.63 -35.28
C TYR A 114 -39.56 12.85 -34.55
N ARG A 115 -39.79 14.03 -35.14
CA ARG A 115 -39.96 15.41 -34.62
C ARG A 115 -39.74 15.75 -33.12
N GLU A 116 -38.86 16.74 -32.87
CA GLU A 116 -38.85 17.92 -31.91
C GLU A 116 -39.51 17.87 -30.50
N PRO A 117 -39.23 18.80 -29.54
CA PRO A 117 -38.32 19.96 -29.54
C PRO A 117 -37.39 20.07 -28.28
N THR A 118 -36.59 21.12 -28.29
CA THR A 118 -35.65 21.64 -27.28
C THR A 118 -36.18 21.72 -25.83
N ARG A 119 -35.38 21.23 -24.87
CA ARG A 119 -35.40 21.71 -23.46
C ARG A 119 -33.99 21.73 -22.87
N LYS A 120 -33.46 22.96 -22.75
CA LYS A 120 -32.48 23.32 -21.72
C LYS A 120 -33.19 23.16 -20.38
N GLU A 121 -32.70 22.29 -19.49
CA GLU A 121 -33.01 22.40 -18.07
C GLU A 121 -31.99 21.63 -17.21
N ASN A 122 -31.37 22.41 -16.33
CA ASN A 122 -30.61 22.07 -15.13
C ASN A 122 -30.58 20.58 -14.73
N ARG A 123 -29.41 19.94 -14.87
CA ARG A 123 -29.02 18.86 -13.96
C ARG A 123 -28.09 19.43 -12.90
N LEU A 124 -28.66 19.62 -11.72
CA LEU A 124 -27.94 19.78 -10.46
C LEU A 124 -26.94 18.61 -10.30
N PRO A 125 -25.73 18.84 -9.74
CA PRO A 125 -24.83 17.77 -9.42
C PRO A 125 -25.46 16.93 -8.31
N PHE A 126 -25.90 15.72 -8.69
CA PHE A 126 -26.22 14.66 -7.77
C PHE A 126 -24.92 14.31 -7.04
N ALA A 127 -24.88 14.54 -5.73
CA ALA A 127 -23.79 14.08 -4.88
C ALA A 127 -23.82 12.55 -4.85
N GLU A 128 -23.25 11.92 -5.88
CA GLU A 128 -22.89 10.51 -5.82
C GLU A 128 -21.75 10.39 -4.81
N THR A 129 -22.06 9.82 -3.64
CA THR A 129 -21.09 9.11 -2.82
C THR A 129 -20.58 7.89 -3.61
N GLY A 130 -19.84 8.15 -4.68
CA GLY A 130 -19.13 7.15 -5.44
C GLY A 130 -18.02 6.60 -4.57
N ARG A 131 -18.23 5.42 -3.99
CA ARG A 131 -17.17 4.61 -3.39
C ARG A 131 -16.17 4.30 -4.50
N THR A 132 -15.12 5.10 -4.58
CA THR A 132 -14.02 4.93 -5.50
C THR A 132 -13.29 3.63 -5.14
N VAL A 133 -13.26 2.68 -6.08
CA VAL A 133 -12.48 1.45 -5.91
C VAL A 133 -11.01 1.86 -5.81
N PRO A 134 -10.27 1.48 -4.74
CA PRO A 134 -8.87 1.86 -4.61
C PRO A 134 -8.04 1.33 -5.78
N PRO A 135 -7.16 2.15 -6.39
CA PRO A 135 -6.34 1.72 -7.52
C PRO A 135 -5.34 0.64 -7.10
N VAL A 136 -5.05 -0.27 -8.04
CA VAL A 136 -3.94 -1.24 -7.93
C VAL A 136 -2.67 -0.52 -8.36
N SER A 137 -1.69 -0.38 -7.47
CA SER A 137 -0.42 0.26 -7.83
C SER A 137 0.48 -0.77 -8.52
N GLN A 138 0.95 -0.46 -9.73
CA GLN A 138 1.73 -1.39 -10.56
C GLN A 138 3.23 -1.40 -10.23
N ASN A 139 3.74 -0.34 -9.59
CA ASN A 139 5.14 -0.20 -9.18
C ASN A 139 5.21 -0.03 -7.66
N ILE A 140 5.11 -1.13 -6.91
CA ILE A 140 5.28 -1.12 -5.46
C ILE A 140 6.60 -1.83 -5.17
N GLU A 141 7.59 -1.07 -4.71
CA GLU A 141 8.82 -1.68 -4.18
C GLU A 141 8.53 -2.33 -2.83
N PRO A 142 9.06 -3.54 -2.56
CA PRO A 142 8.86 -4.22 -1.29
C PRO A 142 9.61 -3.49 -0.18
N ILE A 143 8.87 -2.78 0.65
CA ILE A 143 9.38 -2.03 1.83
C ILE A 143 9.86 -3.02 2.91
N SER A 144 9.28 -4.22 2.97
CA SER A 144 9.69 -5.26 3.93
C SER A 144 9.59 -6.66 3.34
N GLN A 145 10.22 -7.64 4.00
CA GLN A 145 10.15 -9.07 3.62
C GLN A 145 9.19 -9.87 4.52
N ARG A 146 8.21 -9.19 5.11
CA ARG A 146 7.36 -9.73 6.18
C ARG A 146 6.50 -10.92 5.74
N PHE A 147 6.18 -10.99 4.46
CA PHE A 147 5.23 -11.94 3.90
C PHE A 147 5.85 -12.97 2.94
N VAL A 148 7.18 -13.00 2.78
CA VAL A 148 7.89 -13.87 1.82
C VAL A 148 7.54 -15.36 2.01
N ASP A 149 7.57 -15.85 3.25
CA ASP A 149 7.32 -17.27 3.56
C ASP A 149 5.87 -17.56 4.00
N ARG A 150 4.95 -16.59 3.82
CA ARG A 150 3.58 -16.73 4.31
C ARG A 150 2.63 -17.10 3.18
N THR A 151 1.54 -17.77 3.55
CA THR A 151 0.41 -17.94 2.62
C THR A 151 -0.41 -16.64 2.55
N ILE A 152 -1.14 -16.44 1.44
CA ILE A 152 -2.06 -15.29 1.26
C ILE A 152 -2.97 -15.12 2.49
N THR A 153 -3.56 -16.22 2.97
CA THR A 153 -4.48 -16.17 4.11
C THR A 153 -3.81 -15.72 5.41
N GLN A 154 -2.59 -16.17 5.68
CA GLN A 154 -1.83 -15.77 6.86
C GLN A 154 -1.47 -14.28 6.81
N ALA A 155 -0.98 -13.81 5.66
CA ALA A 155 -0.59 -12.42 5.48
C ALA A 155 -1.82 -11.47 5.53
N CYS A 156 -2.93 -11.81 4.86
CA CYS A 156 -4.17 -11.04 4.95
C CYS A 156 -4.78 -11.02 6.36
N THR A 157 -4.60 -12.08 7.16
CA THR A 157 -5.05 -12.09 8.56
C THR A 157 -4.31 -11.01 9.36
N LEU A 158 -2.99 -10.88 9.17
CA LEU A 158 -2.19 -9.86 9.83
C LEU A 158 -2.61 -8.45 9.41
N LEU A 159 -2.76 -8.23 8.10
CA LEU A 159 -3.17 -6.93 7.56
C LEU A 159 -4.55 -6.48 8.03
N LEU A 160 -5.54 -7.37 8.05
CA LEU A 160 -6.88 -7.05 8.53
C LEU A 160 -6.93 -6.87 10.05
N ARG A 161 -6.09 -7.59 10.79
CA ARG A 161 -5.94 -7.40 12.24
C ARG A 161 -5.30 -6.06 12.57
N GLU A 162 -4.25 -5.67 11.86
CA GLU A 162 -3.51 -4.41 12.09
C GLU A 162 -4.30 -3.18 11.65
N SER A 163 -4.97 -3.26 10.51
CA SER A 163 -5.77 -2.14 10.01
C SER A 163 -7.05 -1.91 10.81
N GLY A 164 -7.53 -2.91 11.56
CA GLY A 164 -8.75 -2.82 12.36
C GLY A 164 -10.01 -2.50 11.56
N LYS A 165 -9.96 -2.56 10.22
CA LYS A 165 -11.06 -2.20 9.31
C LYS A 165 -11.17 -3.20 8.16
N ALA A 166 -12.32 -3.21 7.49
CA ALA A 166 -12.48 -4.01 6.29
C ALA A 166 -11.65 -3.40 5.16
N LEU A 167 -10.93 -4.22 4.42
CA LEU A 167 -10.04 -3.78 3.34
C LEU A 167 -10.52 -4.34 1.99
N HIS A 168 -10.38 -3.52 0.95
CA HIS A 168 -10.60 -3.96 -0.42
C HIS A 168 -9.43 -4.84 -0.89
N VAL A 169 -9.70 -5.77 -1.81
CA VAL A 169 -8.72 -6.70 -2.38
C VAL A 169 -7.54 -5.95 -3.00
N ASN A 170 -7.78 -4.79 -3.60
CA ASN A 170 -6.71 -3.96 -4.18
C ASN A 170 -5.79 -3.39 -3.10
N GLU A 171 -6.34 -2.96 -1.96
CA GLU A 171 -5.55 -2.51 -0.81
C GLU A 171 -4.75 -3.67 -0.23
N LEU A 172 -5.38 -4.83 -0.05
CA LEU A 172 -4.71 -6.05 0.41
C LEU A 172 -3.57 -6.44 -0.53
N TYR A 173 -3.78 -6.37 -1.84
CA TYR A 173 -2.72 -6.60 -2.83
C TYR A 173 -1.55 -5.63 -2.64
N ASN A 174 -1.84 -4.32 -2.57
CA ASN A 174 -0.80 -3.30 -2.42
C ASN A 174 0.03 -3.54 -1.14
N PHE A 175 -0.63 -3.83 -0.01
CA PHE A 175 0.06 -4.13 1.25
C PHE A 175 0.83 -5.43 1.23
N LEU A 176 0.34 -6.46 0.52
CA LEU A 176 1.05 -7.72 0.36
C LEU A 176 2.35 -7.51 -0.43
N VAL A 177 2.28 -6.81 -1.57
CA VAL A 177 3.47 -6.52 -2.38
C VAL A 177 4.45 -5.62 -1.62
N ALA A 178 3.95 -4.57 -0.96
CA ALA A 178 4.78 -3.72 -0.09
C ALA A 178 5.42 -4.50 1.07
N GLY A 179 4.78 -5.57 1.52
CA GLY A 179 5.30 -6.49 2.53
C GLY A 179 6.17 -7.63 1.98
N GLY A 180 6.56 -7.57 0.71
CA GLY A 180 7.47 -8.52 0.08
C GLY A 180 6.80 -9.82 -0.34
N PHE A 181 5.47 -9.85 -0.45
CA PHE A 181 4.75 -11.00 -0.97
C PHE A 181 4.87 -11.05 -2.49
N GLU A 182 5.41 -12.15 -3.01
CA GLU A 182 5.53 -12.37 -4.45
C GLU A 182 4.34 -13.19 -4.99
N PHE A 183 3.62 -12.63 -5.95
CA PHE A 183 2.56 -13.35 -6.65
C PHE A 183 3.11 -13.99 -7.92
N LYS A 184 3.04 -15.32 -8.01
CA LYS A 184 3.51 -16.08 -9.18
C LYS A 184 2.54 -16.07 -10.38
N GLY A 185 1.36 -15.45 -10.26
CA GLY A 185 0.30 -15.52 -11.27
C GLY A 185 -0.20 -14.16 -11.72
N ASN A 186 -0.72 -14.10 -12.95
CA ASN A 186 -1.16 -12.85 -13.61
C ASN A 186 -2.38 -12.17 -12.97
N ASN A 187 -3.10 -12.87 -12.09
CA ASN A 187 -4.32 -12.37 -11.46
C ASN A 187 -4.24 -12.42 -9.92
N PRO A 188 -3.42 -11.55 -9.30
CA PRO A 188 -3.17 -11.59 -7.86
C PRO A 188 -4.42 -11.21 -7.04
N THR A 189 -5.21 -10.25 -7.49
CA THR A 189 -6.46 -9.82 -6.82
C THR A 189 -7.51 -10.93 -6.78
N ILE A 190 -7.69 -11.66 -7.88
CA ILE A 190 -8.58 -12.84 -7.94
C ILE A 190 -8.07 -13.91 -6.98
N SER A 191 -6.75 -14.17 -6.97
CA SER A 191 -6.12 -15.15 -6.09
C SER A 191 -6.33 -14.83 -4.61
N ILE A 192 -6.23 -13.55 -4.23
CA ILE A 192 -6.56 -13.06 -2.89
C ILE A 192 -8.04 -13.31 -2.59
N ALA A 193 -8.95 -12.81 -3.43
CA ALA A 193 -10.39 -12.91 -3.19
C ALA A 193 -10.86 -14.37 -3.02
N VAL A 194 -10.37 -15.27 -3.87
CA VAL A 194 -10.68 -16.71 -3.80
C VAL A 194 -10.11 -17.33 -2.52
N SER A 195 -8.88 -16.99 -2.14
CA SER A 195 -8.24 -17.50 -0.91
C SER A 195 -8.99 -17.07 0.34
N LEU A 196 -9.47 -15.82 0.39
CA LEU A 196 -10.25 -15.30 1.51
C LEU A 196 -11.66 -15.91 1.56
N ASN A 197 -12.32 -16.06 0.41
CA ASN A 197 -13.66 -16.69 0.35
C ASN A 197 -13.68 -18.14 0.86
N ARG A 198 -12.57 -18.88 0.69
CA ARG A 198 -12.46 -20.28 1.14
C ARG A 198 -12.23 -20.42 2.64
N ASN A 199 -11.88 -19.35 3.34
CA ASN A 199 -11.50 -19.40 4.75
C ASN A 199 -12.54 -18.69 5.63
N ARG A 200 -13.17 -19.45 6.55
CA ARG A 200 -14.27 -18.99 7.42
C ARG A 200 -13.89 -17.85 8.38
N ARG A 201 -12.59 -17.55 8.54
CA ARG A 201 -12.12 -16.41 9.33
C ARG A 201 -12.39 -15.07 8.65
N PHE A 202 -12.62 -15.06 7.34
CA PHE A 202 -12.92 -13.85 6.59
C PHE A 202 -14.39 -13.80 6.20
N ARG A 203 -14.96 -12.60 6.24
CA ARG A 203 -16.31 -12.31 5.80
C ARG A 203 -16.27 -11.25 4.72
N LYS A 204 -16.94 -11.53 3.60
CA LYS A 204 -17.14 -10.55 2.54
C LYS A 204 -18.21 -9.55 3.00
N VAL A 205 -17.84 -8.29 3.12
CA VAL A 205 -18.75 -7.21 3.57
C VAL A 205 -19.25 -6.34 2.42
N ALA A 206 -18.53 -6.32 1.29
CA ALA A 206 -18.91 -5.64 0.07
C ALA A 206 -18.24 -6.31 -1.15
N PRO A 207 -18.58 -5.92 -2.40
CA PRO A 207 -17.85 -6.38 -3.59
C PRO A 207 -16.36 -6.10 -3.44
N GLY A 208 -15.53 -7.15 -3.45
CA GLY A 208 -14.08 -7.02 -3.30
C GLY A 208 -13.60 -6.56 -1.93
N THR A 209 -14.45 -6.45 -0.90
CA THR A 209 -14.06 -5.99 0.44
C THR A 209 -14.25 -7.09 1.47
N PHE A 210 -13.21 -7.34 2.25
CA PHE A 210 -13.14 -8.41 3.24
C PHE A 210 -12.88 -7.86 4.64
N ASP A 211 -13.48 -8.53 5.60
CA ASP A 211 -13.33 -8.27 7.02
C ASP A 211 -12.92 -9.55 7.76
N LEU A 212 -12.23 -9.40 8.89
CA LEU A 212 -11.87 -10.49 9.79
C LEU A 212 -13.00 -10.71 10.81
N VAL A 213 -13.54 -11.93 10.86
CA VAL A 213 -14.68 -12.28 11.74
C VAL A 213 -14.27 -12.31 13.21
N MET A 214 -13.06 -12.79 13.52
CA MET A 214 -12.56 -12.92 14.90
C MET A 214 -11.86 -11.64 15.38
N ARG A 215 -12.55 -10.50 15.36
CA ARG A 215 -12.07 -9.26 15.99
C ARG A 215 -12.25 -9.28 17.51
N ASP A 216 -13.26 -10.01 17.99
CA ASP A 216 -13.81 -9.92 19.34
C ASP A 216 -12.84 -10.32 20.47
N ALA A 217 -11.88 -11.21 20.21
CA ALA A 217 -10.92 -11.62 21.24
C ALA A 217 -9.94 -10.50 21.66
N SER A 218 -9.80 -9.46 20.82
CA SER A 218 -8.91 -8.31 21.09
C SER A 218 -9.67 -7.07 21.55
N GLN A 219 -10.99 -6.97 21.31
CA GLN A 219 -11.82 -5.88 21.86
C GLN A 219 -12.34 -6.18 23.28
N ALA A 220 -12.38 -7.45 23.70
CA ALA A 220 -12.77 -7.82 25.06
C ALA A 220 -11.65 -7.63 26.13
N ALA A 221 -10.48 -7.12 25.73
CA ALA A 221 -9.31 -6.96 26.60
C ALA A 221 -8.81 -5.50 26.70
N SER A 222 -9.65 -4.52 26.35
CA SER A 222 -9.40 -3.08 26.56
C SER A 222 -10.34 -2.52 27.62
#